data_AF-A0A8T3C9M8-F1
#
_entry.id   AF-A0A8T3C9M8-F1
#
_cell.length_a   1.000
_cell.length_b   1.000
_cell.length_c   1.000
_cell.angle_alpha   90.00
_cell.angle_beta   90.00
_cell.angle_gamma   90.00
#
_symmetry.space_group_name_H-M   'P 1'
#
loop_
_entity.id
_entity.type
_entity.pdbx_description
1 polymer ?
#
loop_
_entity_poly.entity_id
_entity_poly.type
_entity_poly.pdbx_seq_one_letter_code
_entity_poly.pdbx_strand_id
1 'polypeptide(L)'
;MTDEIEALHKQGTWSLVQQPSQACILGCKWTYHLKTDSNGNVSRHKALLVAKGFDQIPGINYQETFSPVAKFPTVRILLTLATQRRWPVFQLDVSNVFLHGDLEEEVYMKQPPGFINHAHPTKVCRLHKAIYGLKQSPRQ
;
A
#
# COMPACT_ATOMS: atom_id res chain seq x y z
N MET A 1 1.65 4.28 14.51
CA MET A 1 2.80 3.75 13.73
C MET A 1 2.97 2.27 14.00
N THR A 2 2.99 1.85 15.27
CA THR A 2 3.10 0.44 15.67
C THR A 2 2.04 -0.46 15.02
N ASP A 3 0.76 -0.08 15.09
CA ASP A 3 -0.33 -0.85 14.45
C ASP A 3 -0.08 -1.12 12.96
N GLU A 4 0.47 -0.15 12.25
CA GLU A 4 0.78 -0.27 10.82
C GLU A 4 1.96 -1.22 10.60
N ILE A 5 3.04 -1.09 11.37
CA ILE A 5 4.20 -2.00 11.29
C ILE A 5 3.80 -3.43 11.63
N GLU A 6 2.99 -3.63 12.68
CA GLU A 6 2.50 -4.95 13.07
C GLU A 6 1.64 -5.57 11.96
N ALA A 7 0.77 -4.77 11.34
CA ALA A 7 -0.01 -5.22 10.19
C ALA A 7 0.93 -5.63 9.03
N LEU A 8 1.91 -4.80 8.70
CA LEU A 8 2.88 -5.07 7.61
C LEU A 8 3.70 -6.34 7.88
N HIS A 9 4.15 -6.56 9.12
CA HIS A 9 4.86 -7.77 9.52
C HIS A 9 3.95 -9.00 9.48
N LYS A 10 2.74 -8.92 10.01
CA LYS A 10 1.75 -10.03 10.00
C LYS A 10 1.43 -10.46 8.57
N GLN A 11 1.40 -9.51 7.64
CA GLN A 11 1.14 -9.76 6.23
C GLN A 11 2.37 -10.29 5.47
N GLY A 12 3.55 -10.35 6.09
CA GLY A 12 4.78 -10.77 5.42
C GLY A 12 5.24 -9.79 4.33
N THR A 13 4.95 -8.50 4.50
CA THR A 13 5.11 -7.48 3.45
C THR A 13 6.55 -7.37 2.95
N TRP A 14 7.54 -7.65 3.79
CA TRP A 14 8.95 -7.66 3.40
C TRP A 14 9.78 -8.62 4.25
N SER A 15 10.96 -8.95 3.74
CA SER A 15 12.04 -9.59 4.50
C SER A 15 13.27 -8.68 4.59
N LEU A 16 13.98 -8.72 5.71
CA LEU A 16 15.26 -8.02 5.86
C LEU A 16 16.39 -8.80 5.16
N VAL A 17 17.03 -8.16 4.19
CA VAL A 17 18.12 -8.72 3.40
C VAL A 17 19.34 -7.81 3.41
N GLN A 18 20.51 -8.35 3.06
CA GLN A 18 21.68 -7.53 2.84
C GLN A 18 21.44 -6.56 1.70
N GLN A 19 21.97 -5.35 1.84
CA GLN A 19 21.86 -4.33 0.80
C GLN A 19 22.49 -4.86 -0.51
N PRO A 20 21.74 -4.95 -1.62
CA PRO A 20 22.30 -5.36 -2.90
C PRO A 20 23.24 -4.27 -3.41
N SER A 21 24.35 -4.65 -4.04
CA SER A 21 25.38 -3.72 -4.54
C SER A 21 24.90 -2.86 -5.72
N GLN A 22 23.95 -3.35 -6.51
CA GLN A 22 23.50 -2.71 -7.75
C GLN A 22 22.01 -2.34 -7.77
N ALA A 23 21.27 -2.59 -6.69
CA ALA A 23 19.84 -2.31 -6.65
C ALA A 23 19.55 -0.86 -6.21
N CYS A 24 18.54 -0.26 -6.83
CA CYS A 24 17.97 1.00 -6.34
C CYS A 24 17.18 0.72 -5.05
N ILE A 25 17.52 1.43 -3.98
CA ILE A 25 16.88 1.29 -2.66
C ILE A 25 15.99 2.49 -2.44
N LEU A 26 14.68 2.28 -2.47
CA LEU A 26 13.70 3.32 -2.24
C LEU A 26 13.75 3.81 -0.80
N GLY A 27 13.62 5.11 -0.59
CA GLY A 27 13.29 5.62 0.73
C GLY A 27 11.83 5.33 1.09
N CYS A 28 11.48 5.58 2.35
CA CYS A 28 10.09 5.56 2.82
C CYS A 28 9.85 6.70 3.81
N LYS A 29 8.58 6.99 4.07
CA LYS A 29 8.15 8.02 5.03
C LYS A 29 6.83 7.62 5.67
N TRP A 30 6.59 8.20 6.85
CA TRP A 30 5.31 8.13 7.51
C TRP A 30 4.39 9.25 7.03
N THR A 31 3.14 8.92 6.71
CA THR A 31 2.06 9.89 6.53
C THR A 31 1.04 9.75 7.65
N TYR A 32 0.48 10.87 8.09
CA TYR A 32 -0.43 10.93 9.22
C TYR A 32 -1.75 11.54 8.78
N HIS A 33 -2.84 10.91 9.19
CA HIS A 33 -4.20 11.35 8.91
C HIS A 33 -5.05 11.29 10.17
N LEU A 34 -5.78 12.38 10.42
CA LEU A 34 -6.85 12.42 11.41
C LEU A 34 -8.14 11.94 10.73
N LYS A 35 -8.76 10.91 11.31
CA LYS A 35 -10.12 10.49 10.92
C LYS A 35 -11.09 11.11 11.90
N THR A 36 -12.03 11.88 11.36
CA THR A 36 -13.13 12.48 12.12
C THR A 36 -14.40 11.63 11.98
N ASP A 37 -15.23 11.65 13.01
CA ASP A 37 -16.59 11.13 12.92
C ASP A 37 -17.52 12.10 12.15
N SER A 38 -18.80 11.74 12.00
CA SER A 38 -19.81 12.59 11.36
C SER A 38 -20.05 13.91 12.08
N ASN A 39 -19.68 13.99 13.35
CA ASN A 39 -19.86 15.16 14.21
C ASN A 39 -18.61 16.06 14.21
N GLY A 40 -17.56 15.68 13.46
CA GLY A 40 -16.30 16.43 13.38
C GLY A 40 -15.31 16.13 14.50
N ASN A 41 -15.61 15.22 15.43
CA ASN A 41 -14.68 14.86 16.50
C ASN A 41 -13.61 13.91 15.98
N VAL A 42 -12.40 14.00 16.53
CA VAL A 42 -11.31 13.09 16.19
C VAL A 42 -11.64 11.69 16.70
N SER A 43 -11.90 10.78 15.75
CA SER A 43 -12.21 9.37 16.03
C SER A 43 -10.94 8.52 16.02
N ARG A 44 -9.98 8.78 15.13
CA ARG A 44 -8.76 7.96 15.01
C ARG A 44 -7.56 8.73 14.46
N HIS A 45 -6.39 8.46 15.03
CA HIS A 45 -5.10 8.87 14.47
C HIS A 45 -4.54 7.74 13.60
N LYS A 46 -4.47 7.94 12.29
CA LYS A 46 -3.97 6.93 11.35
C LYS A 46 -2.55 7.31 10.90
N ALA A 47 -1.62 6.37 10.99
CA ALA A 47 -0.28 6.48 10.43
C ALA A 47 -0.14 5.42 9.34
N LEU A 48 0.41 5.79 8.20
CA LEU A 48 0.66 4.90 7.06
C LEU A 48 2.12 4.97 6.65
N LEU A 49 2.72 3.82 6.37
CA LEU A 49 4.06 3.76 5.80
C LEU A 49 3.94 3.86 4.27
N VAL A 50 4.68 4.79 3.69
CA VAL A 50 4.62 5.08 2.26
C VAL A 50 6.03 5.00 1.66
N ALA A 51 6.21 4.16 0.63
CA ALA A 51 7.42 4.16 -0.18
C ALA A 51 7.54 5.45 -0.98
N LYS A 52 8.78 5.90 -1.19
CA LYS A 52 9.09 7.01 -2.09
C LYS A 52 9.11 6.51 -3.54
N GLY A 53 7.97 6.08 -4.08
CA GLY A 53 7.91 5.54 -5.44
C GLY A 53 8.17 6.55 -6.56
N PHE A 54 8.29 7.84 -6.26
CA PHE A 54 8.81 8.82 -7.23
C PHE A 54 10.29 8.56 -7.57
N ASP A 55 11.03 7.87 -6.69
CA ASP A 55 12.43 7.44 -6.95
C ASP A 55 12.48 6.13 -7.78
N GLN A 56 11.34 5.52 -8.12
CA GLN A 56 11.31 4.29 -8.94
C GLN A 56 11.64 4.57 -10.41
N ILE A 57 12.45 3.69 -10.99
CA ILE A 57 12.88 3.76 -12.37
C ILE A 57 12.07 2.75 -13.22
N PRO A 58 11.41 3.19 -14.31
CA PRO A 58 10.70 2.27 -15.20
C PRO A 58 11.66 1.28 -15.86
N GLY A 59 11.22 0.04 -16.04
CA GLY A 59 12.04 -1.07 -16.53
C GLY A 59 12.96 -1.70 -15.47
N ILE A 60 13.13 -1.05 -14.31
CA ILE A 60 13.91 -1.58 -13.17
C ILE A 60 12.97 -1.97 -12.02
N ASN A 61 12.17 -1.02 -11.54
CA ASN A 61 11.33 -1.24 -10.35
C ASN A 61 9.84 -1.44 -10.67
N TYR A 62 9.42 -1.17 -11.89
CA TYR A 62 8.07 -1.36 -12.40
C TYR A 62 8.10 -1.37 -13.93
N GLN A 63 7.16 -2.08 -14.55
CA GLN A 63 6.99 -2.07 -16.01
C GLN A 63 5.89 -1.09 -16.46
N GLU A 64 4.76 -1.09 -15.75
CA GLU A 64 3.60 -0.27 -16.08
C GLU A 64 3.00 0.37 -14.83
N THR A 65 2.31 1.50 -15.01
CA THR A 65 1.60 2.20 -13.92
C THR A 65 0.08 2.15 -14.10
N PHE A 66 -0.41 1.37 -15.05
CA PHE A 66 -1.83 1.31 -15.34
C PHE A 66 -2.59 0.63 -14.20
N SER A 67 -3.67 1.27 -13.76
CA SER A 67 -4.60 0.73 -12.76
C SER A 67 -5.97 0.55 -13.40
N PRO A 68 -6.61 -0.61 -13.26
CA PRO A 68 -7.95 -0.83 -13.78
C PRO A 68 -8.96 0.02 -12.98
N VAL A 69 -9.49 1.07 -13.60
CA VAL A 69 -10.51 1.93 -12.97
C VAL A 69 -11.89 1.59 -13.53
N ALA A 70 -12.79 1.17 -12.64
CA ALA A 70 -14.19 0.96 -12.98
C ALA A 70 -14.82 2.25 -13.51
N LYS A 71 -15.57 2.16 -14.62
CA LYS A 71 -16.27 3.31 -15.19
C LYS A 71 -17.55 3.58 -14.39
N PHE A 72 -17.67 4.78 -13.85
CA PHE A 72 -18.86 5.19 -13.08
C PHE A 72 -20.19 5.02 -13.84
N PRO A 73 -20.30 5.26 -15.16
CA PRO A 73 -21.52 4.95 -15.90
C PRO A 73 -21.96 3.49 -15.76
N THR A 74 -21.03 2.54 -15.88
CA THR A 74 -21.30 1.10 -15.71
C THR A 74 -21.78 0.80 -14.30
N VAL A 75 -21.09 1.33 -13.28
CA VAL A 75 -21.49 1.16 -11.87
C VAL A 75 -22.90 1.70 -11.63
N ARG A 76 -23.22 2.90 -12.15
CA ARG A 76 -24.55 3.51 -12.03
C ARG A 76 -25.63 2.65 -12.69
N ILE A 77 -25.38 2.14 -13.90
CA ILE A 77 -26.34 1.26 -14.60
C ILE A 77 -26.62 0.00 -13.76
N LEU A 78 -25.59 -0.64 -13.23
CA LEU A 78 -25.75 -1.82 -12.37
C LEU A 78 -26.58 -1.51 -11.11
N LEU A 79 -26.30 -0.39 -10.44
CA LEU A 79 -27.07 0.05 -9.28
C LEU A 79 -28.53 0.38 -9.63
N THR A 80 -28.77 1.05 -10.77
CA THR A 80 -30.15 1.33 -11.24
C THR A 80 -30.93 0.04 -11.49
N LEU A 81 -30.31 -0.94 -12.15
CA LEU A 81 -30.91 -2.25 -12.38
C LEU A 81 -31.20 -3.00 -11.08
N ALA A 82 -30.25 -2.97 -10.13
CA ALA A 82 -30.43 -3.58 -8.82
C ALA A 82 -31.64 -2.97 -8.10
N THR A 83 -31.76 -1.65 -8.09
CA THR A 83 -32.92 -0.95 -7.49
C THR A 83 -34.23 -1.30 -8.19
N GLN A 84 -34.27 -1.29 -9.53
CA GLN A 84 -35.48 -1.63 -10.30
C GLN A 84 -35.94 -3.07 -10.07
N ARG A 85 -34.98 -4.00 -9.93
CA ARG A 85 -35.26 -5.43 -9.73
C ARG A 85 -35.30 -5.84 -8.25
N ARG A 86 -35.20 -4.88 -7.32
CA ARG A 86 -35.15 -5.10 -5.87
C ARG A 86 -34.07 -6.10 -5.45
N TRP A 87 -32.91 -6.05 -6.10
CA TRP A 87 -31.76 -6.86 -5.72
C TRP A 87 -31.09 -6.28 -4.47
N PRO A 88 -30.69 -7.11 -3.50
CA PRO A 88 -29.91 -6.65 -2.38
C PRO A 88 -28.53 -6.17 -2.85
N VAL A 89 -28.08 -5.03 -2.32
CA VAL A 89 -26.75 -4.46 -2.58
C VAL A 89 -25.97 -4.46 -1.28
N PHE A 90 -24.78 -5.04 -1.30
CA PHE A 90 -23.87 -5.08 -0.17
C PHE A 90 -22.63 -4.26 -0.49
N GLN A 91 -22.17 -3.46 0.47
CA GLN A 91 -20.92 -2.71 0.38
C GLN A 91 -19.86 -3.41 1.25
N LEU A 92 -18.71 -3.70 0.65
CA LEU A 92 -17.53 -4.21 1.34
C LEU A 92 -16.43 -3.16 1.24
N ASP A 93 -15.90 -2.72 2.38
CA ASP A 93 -14.70 -1.90 2.45
C ASP A 93 -13.56 -2.77 2.99
N VAL A 94 -12.57 -3.04 2.14
CA VAL A 94 -11.42 -3.88 2.52
C VAL A 94 -10.32 -2.98 3.06
N SER A 95 -9.99 -3.16 4.33
CA SER A 95 -8.85 -2.47 4.93
C SER A 95 -7.53 -3.04 4.38
N ASN A 96 -6.56 -2.16 4.12
CA ASN A 96 -5.19 -2.54 3.71
C ASN A 96 -5.12 -3.33 2.38
N VAL A 97 -5.92 -2.96 1.39
CA VAL A 97 -6.00 -3.64 0.07
C VAL A 97 -4.63 -3.90 -0.55
N PHE A 98 -3.72 -2.93 -0.51
CA PHE A 98 -2.37 -3.07 -1.11
C PHE A 98 -1.53 -4.20 -0.49
N LEU A 99 -1.81 -4.60 0.75
CA LEU A 99 -1.07 -5.68 1.40
C LEU A 99 -1.50 -7.07 0.92
N HIS A 100 -2.55 -7.17 0.13
CA HIS A 100 -3.04 -8.44 -0.40
C HIS A 100 -2.52 -8.75 -1.82
N GLY A 101 -2.00 -7.75 -2.54
CA GLY A 101 -1.38 -7.93 -3.84
C GLY A 101 0.08 -8.37 -3.72
N ASP A 102 0.42 -9.49 -4.34
CA ASP A 102 1.81 -9.92 -4.47
C ASP A 102 2.57 -8.95 -5.39
N LEU A 103 3.81 -8.63 -5.02
CA LEU A 103 4.67 -7.77 -5.81
C LEU A 103 5.54 -8.62 -6.72
N GLU A 104 5.24 -8.62 -8.02
CA GLU A 104 6.05 -9.35 -9.02
C GLU A 104 7.44 -8.73 -9.21
N GLU A 105 7.55 -7.40 -9.11
CA GLU A 105 8.81 -6.70 -9.31
C GLU A 105 9.69 -6.73 -8.05
N GLU A 106 10.99 -6.84 -8.27
CA GLU A 106 11.94 -6.78 -7.17
C GLU A 106 12.17 -5.33 -6.72
N VAL A 107 11.58 -4.99 -5.56
CA VAL A 107 11.68 -3.65 -4.98
C VAL A 107 12.32 -3.71 -3.59
N TYR A 108 13.36 -2.89 -3.42
CA TYR A 108 14.04 -2.72 -2.14
C TYR A 108 13.70 -1.36 -1.53
N MET A 109 13.49 -1.34 -0.23
CA MET A 109 13.14 -0.15 0.53
C MET A 109 14.01 -0.05 1.79
N LYS A 110 14.39 1.17 2.18
CA LYS A 110 15.02 1.42 3.49
C LYS A 110 14.10 0.99 4.62
N GLN A 111 14.70 0.60 5.74
CA GLN A 111 13.94 0.30 6.95
C GLN A 111 13.12 1.52 7.38
N PRO A 112 11.89 1.33 7.90
CA PRO A 112 11.03 2.45 8.27
C PRO A 112 11.68 3.33 9.35
N PRO A 113 11.61 4.67 9.24
CA PRO A 113 12.11 5.55 10.28
C PRO A 113 11.44 5.23 11.63
N GLY A 114 12.25 5.08 12.68
CA GLY A 114 11.78 4.69 14.01
C GLY A 114 11.61 3.18 14.24
N PHE A 115 11.81 2.34 13.21
CA PHE A 115 11.71 0.88 13.29
C PHE A 115 12.91 0.18 12.64
N ILE A 116 14.10 0.78 12.77
CA ILE A 116 15.35 0.20 12.26
C ILE A 116 15.80 -0.93 13.21
N ASN A 117 16.15 -2.08 12.65
CA ASN A 117 16.71 -3.18 13.40
C ASN A 117 18.13 -2.84 13.89
N HIS A 118 18.32 -2.74 15.21
CA HIS A 118 19.59 -2.40 15.82
C HIS A 118 20.72 -3.42 15.57
N ALA A 119 20.39 -4.71 15.44
CA ALA A 119 21.39 -5.74 15.10
C ALA A 119 21.80 -5.70 13.62
N HIS A 120 20.94 -5.12 12.77
CA HIS A 120 21.12 -5.10 11.32
C HIS A 120 20.76 -3.74 10.71
N PRO A 121 21.47 -2.65 11.07
CA PRO A 121 21.10 -1.31 10.67
C PRO A 121 21.28 -1.04 9.17
N THR A 122 22.18 -1.79 8.51
CA THR A 122 22.48 -1.65 7.08
C THR A 122 21.62 -2.53 6.18
N LYS A 123 20.84 -3.45 6.75
CA LYS A 123 19.92 -4.28 5.96
C LYS A 123 18.76 -3.44 5.41
N VAL A 124 18.19 -3.92 4.32
CA VAL A 124 17.06 -3.28 3.63
C VAL A 124 15.87 -4.23 3.58
N CYS A 125 14.68 -3.67 3.41
CA CYS A 125 13.45 -4.41 3.23
C CYS A 125 13.30 -4.79 1.75
N ARG A 126 13.34 -6.09 1.43
CA ARG A 126 12.89 -6.61 0.13
C ARG A 126 11.38 -6.80 0.20
N LEU A 127 10.64 -6.00 -0.57
CA LEU A 127 9.18 -6.03 -0.58
C LEU A 127 8.67 -7.27 -1.32
N HIS A 128 7.77 -8.01 -0.69
CA HIS A 128 7.04 -9.14 -1.30
C HIS A 128 5.61 -8.74 -1.69
N LYS A 129 5.12 -7.64 -1.13
CA LYS A 129 3.77 -7.12 -1.33
C LYS A 129 3.81 -5.63 -1.61
N ALA A 130 2.81 -5.16 -2.34
CA ALA A 130 2.69 -3.74 -2.62
C ALA A 130 2.44 -2.94 -1.33
N ILE A 131 3.01 -1.75 -1.26
CA ILE A 131 2.75 -0.78 -0.20
C ILE A 131 2.37 0.56 -0.80
N TYR A 132 1.79 1.45 0.01
CA TYR A 132 1.46 2.79 -0.45
C TYR A 132 2.67 3.49 -1.07
N GLY A 133 2.44 4.22 -2.16
CA GLY A 133 3.43 5.08 -2.78
C GLY A 133 4.30 4.43 -3.85
N LEU A 134 4.27 3.10 -4.05
CA LEU A 134 4.83 2.52 -5.28
C LEU A 134 3.94 2.85 -6.47
N LYS A 135 4.54 2.99 -7.66
CA LYS A 135 3.84 3.36 -8.88
C LYS A 135 2.87 2.29 -9.38
N GLN A 136 3.19 1.02 -9.14
CA GLN A 136 2.37 -0.13 -9.54
C GLN A 136 1.39 -0.61 -8.46
N SER A 137 1.44 -0.06 -7.23
CA SER A 137 0.56 -0.53 -6.14
C SER A 137 -0.93 -0.53 -6.50
N PRO A 138 -1.48 0.45 -7.23
CA PRO A 138 -2.88 0.44 -7.66
C PRO A 138 -3.30 -0.72 -8.57
N ARG A 139 -2.36 -1.52 -9.09
CA ARG A 139 -2.64 -2.70 -9.92
C ARG A 139 -2.67 -3.99 -9.09
N GLN A 140 -1.83 -4.06 -8.06
CA GLN A 140 -1.63 -5.24 -7.22
C GLN A 140 -2.68 -5.29 -6.10
#